data_AF-A0A834FSS5-F1
#
_entry.id   AF-A0A834FSS5-F1
#
_cell.length_a   1.000
_cell.length_b   1.000
_cell.length_c   1.000
_cell.angle_alpha   90.00
_cell.angle_beta   90.00
_cell.angle_gamma   90.00
#
_symmetry.space_group_name_H-M   'P 1'
#
loop_
_entity.id
_entity.type
_entity.pdbx_description
1 polymer ?
#
loop_
_entity_poly.entity_id
_entity_poly.type
_entity_poly.pdbx_seq_one_letter_code
_entity_poly.pdbx_strand_id
1 'polypeptide(L)'
;MGALVRAACRSALPLGCALLLFAYFSVASPPHGRRLVCWQAIMMCQAESECNYAFDHYNRACGSVLNGERKKCPSHCIYSLVQLNLTKNGPALEDCSCDHDTVCLRTKRAIEPCLPRTTSTGCTEARHQCERDPQCSSAMHDYLHHCGKLFSGATCTNACRHVIANLRKIPKGQQLDTCACDGTERPICEYVKSSMKALCFDNPDTYEASGTTWTTTDDEDYGYEPVTSLPTVQRNGAAPLRAHPCVLALLLASTSALLALF
;
A
#
# COMPACT_ATOMS: atom_id res chain seq x y z
N MET A 1 -32.78 -38.21 -54.65
CA MET A 1 -32.47 -36.91 -54.00
C MET A 1 -32.27 -37.02 -52.48
N GLY A 2 -31.68 -38.11 -51.94
CA GLY A 2 -31.61 -38.35 -50.49
C GLY A 2 -30.21 -38.37 -49.85
N ALA A 3 -29.13 -38.38 -50.66
CA ALA A 3 -27.76 -38.51 -50.15
C ALA A 3 -27.05 -37.15 -49.95
N LEU A 4 -27.36 -36.15 -50.77
CA LEU A 4 -26.74 -34.82 -50.71
C LEU A 4 -27.20 -33.99 -49.50
N VAL A 5 -28.44 -34.19 -49.03
CA VAL A 5 -29.00 -33.45 -47.87
C VAL A 5 -28.40 -33.93 -46.54
N ARG A 6 -28.01 -35.22 -46.45
CA ARG A 6 -27.38 -35.79 -45.23
C ARG A 6 -25.94 -35.34 -45.02
N ALA A 7 -25.21 -34.97 -46.08
CA ALA A 7 -23.84 -34.49 -45.98
C ALA A 7 -23.77 -33.04 -45.46
N ALA A 8 -24.70 -32.18 -45.89
CA ALA A 8 -24.76 -30.78 -45.46
C ALA A 8 -25.13 -30.61 -43.97
N CYS A 9 -25.97 -31.50 -43.42
CA CYS A 9 -26.33 -31.45 -41.99
C CYS A 9 -25.21 -31.95 -41.05
N ARG A 10 -24.26 -32.75 -41.53
CA ARG A 10 -23.16 -33.28 -40.69
C ARG A 10 -22.03 -32.28 -40.46
N SER A 11 -21.84 -31.32 -41.34
CA SER A 11 -20.82 -30.27 -41.24
C SER A 11 -21.33 -28.96 -40.63
N ALA A 12 -22.65 -28.69 -40.68
CA ALA A 12 -23.25 -27.50 -40.06
C ALA A 12 -23.35 -27.60 -38.52
N LEU A 13 -23.55 -28.81 -37.99
CA LEU A 13 -23.65 -29.06 -36.54
C LEU A 13 -22.34 -28.77 -35.76
N PRO A 14 -21.14 -29.22 -36.21
CA PRO A 14 -19.90 -28.90 -35.51
C PRO A 14 -19.50 -27.42 -35.66
N LEU A 15 -19.84 -26.77 -36.78
CA LEU A 15 -19.61 -25.34 -36.98
C LEU A 15 -20.50 -24.48 -36.07
N GLY A 16 -21.77 -24.85 -35.91
CA GLY A 16 -22.69 -24.19 -34.97
C GLY A 16 -22.25 -24.35 -33.51
N CYS A 17 -21.84 -25.56 -33.10
CA CYS A 17 -21.27 -25.78 -31.77
C CYS A 17 -19.95 -25.04 -31.56
N ALA A 18 -19.06 -24.99 -32.55
CA ALA A 18 -17.82 -24.23 -32.46
C ALA A 18 -18.08 -22.73 -32.29
N LEU A 19 -19.01 -22.15 -33.06
CA LEU A 19 -19.37 -20.73 -32.94
C LEU A 19 -20.01 -20.41 -31.58
N LEU A 20 -20.87 -21.30 -31.06
CA LEU A 20 -21.45 -21.15 -29.71
C LEU A 20 -20.39 -21.28 -28.61
N LEU A 21 -19.41 -22.19 -28.76
CA LEU A 21 -18.29 -22.33 -27.83
C LEU A 21 -17.36 -21.11 -27.88
N PHE A 22 -17.02 -20.60 -29.07
CA PHE A 22 -16.23 -19.37 -29.22
C PHE A 22 -16.94 -18.15 -28.64
N ALA A 23 -18.26 -18.03 -28.83
CA ALA A 23 -19.06 -16.99 -28.19
C ALA A 23 -19.07 -17.13 -26.65
N TYR A 24 -19.15 -18.36 -26.13
CA TYR A 24 -19.11 -18.62 -24.69
C TYR A 24 -17.73 -18.32 -24.08
N PHE A 25 -16.63 -18.67 -24.77
CA PHE A 25 -15.26 -18.32 -24.36
C PHE A 25 -14.98 -16.80 -24.43
N SER A 26 -15.65 -16.08 -25.34
CA SER A 26 -15.54 -14.62 -25.45
C SER A 26 -16.26 -13.89 -24.32
N VAL A 27 -17.32 -14.46 -23.75
CA VAL A 27 -18.09 -13.89 -22.63
C VAL A 27 -17.52 -14.32 -21.27
N ALA A 28 -16.88 -15.49 -21.19
CA ALA A 28 -16.27 -16.03 -19.96
C ALA A 28 -14.84 -15.54 -19.71
N SER A 29 -14.33 -14.59 -20.50
CA SER A 29 -13.07 -13.92 -20.20
C SER A 29 -13.33 -12.79 -19.19
N PRO A 30 -13.04 -12.97 -17.89
CA PRO A 30 -12.95 -11.82 -16.98
C PRO A 30 -11.99 -10.79 -17.60
N PRO A 31 -12.35 -9.50 -17.64
CA PRO A 31 -11.53 -8.46 -18.25
C PRO A 31 -10.26 -8.25 -17.43
N HIS A 32 -9.32 -9.18 -17.52
CA HIS A 32 -7.99 -9.02 -16.99
C HIS A 32 -7.20 -8.16 -17.96
N GLY A 33 -6.91 -6.93 -17.55
CA GLY A 33 -5.56 -6.43 -17.75
C GLY A 33 -5.37 -5.27 -18.73
N ARG A 34 -6.39 -4.50 -19.09
CA ARG A 34 -6.14 -3.18 -19.68
C ARG A 34 -6.63 -2.09 -18.74
N ARG A 35 -5.69 -1.47 -18.01
CA ARG A 35 -5.95 -0.25 -17.22
C ARG A 35 -6.65 0.76 -18.12
N LEU A 36 -7.80 1.28 -17.67
CA LEU A 36 -8.53 2.34 -18.37
C LEU A 36 -7.61 3.53 -18.59
N VAL A 37 -7.81 4.31 -19.66
CA VAL A 37 -7.16 5.63 -19.74
C VAL A 37 -7.85 6.56 -18.74
N CYS A 38 -7.12 7.46 -18.08
CA CYS A 38 -7.68 8.24 -16.97
C CYS A 38 -8.90 9.09 -17.34
N TRP A 39 -8.96 9.65 -18.55
CA TRP A 39 -10.18 10.33 -19.02
C TRP A 39 -11.39 9.39 -19.09
N GLN A 40 -11.19 8.13 -19.49
CA GLN A 40 -12.26 7.13 -19.53
C GLN A 40 -12.73 6.76 -18.12
N ALA A 41 -11.80 6.59 -17.17
CA ALA A 41 -12.14 6.35 -15.77
C ALA A 41 -12.92 7.52 -15.17
N ILE A 42 -12.55 8.76 -15.49
CA ILE A 42 -13.28 9.98 -15.09
C ILE A 42 -14.71 9.95 -15.64
N MET A 43 -14.91 9.67 -16.93
CA MET A 43 -16.25 9.61 -17.50
C MET A 43 -17.13 8.53 -16.84
N MET A 44 -16.57 7.37 -16.51
CA MET A 44 -17.29 6.31 -15.80
C MET A 44 -17.67 6.74 -14.38
N CYS A 45 -16.76 7.41 -13.66
CA CYS A 45 -17.06 7.98 -12.35
C CYS A 45 -18.15 9.05 -12.42
N GLN A 46 -18.06 9.97 -13.38
CA GLN A 46 -19.03 11.05 -13.52
C GLN A 46 -20.42 10.56 -13.94
N ALA A 47 -20.51 9.41 -14.62
CA ALA A 47 -21.78 8.77 -14.95
C ALA A 47 -22.49 8.14 -13.71
N GLU A 48 -21.75 7.90 -12.62
CA GLU A 48 -22.28 7.45 -11.34
C GLU A 48 -22.51 8.65 -10.41
N SER A 49 -23.74 8.89 -9.94
CA SER A 49 -24.06 10.09 -9.14
C SER A 49 -23.20 10.22 -7.88
N GLU A 50 -23.03 9.13 -7.14
CA GLU A 50 -22.25 9.09 -5.90
C GLU A 50 -20.75 9.35 -6.17
N CYS A 51 -20.19 8.72 -7.21
CA CYS A 51 -18.80 8.94 -7.59
C CYS A 51 -18.57 10.35 -8.12
N ASN A 52 -19.49 10.89 -8.92
CA ASN A 52 -19.42 12.26 -9.41
C ASN A 52 -19.38 13.27 -8.25
N TYR A 53 -20.25 13.11 -7.26
CA TYR A 53 -20.25 13.94 -6.06
C TYR A 53 -18.93 13.81 -5.28
N ALA A 54 -18.46 12.58 -5.04
CA ALA A 54 -17.19 12.34 -4.36
C ALA A 54 -15.99 12.93 -5.13
N PHE A 55 -16.01 12.87 -6.46
CA PHE A 55 -14.97 13.40 -7.34
C PHE A 55 -14.91 14.93 -7.27
N ASP A 56 -16.05 15.61 -7.27
CA ASP A 56 -16.10 17.06 -7.09
C ASP A 56 -15.60 17.49 -5.70
N HIS A 57 -15.93 16.71 -4.67
CA HIS A 57 -15.43 16.92 -3.31
C HIS A 57 -13.92 16.77 -3.23
N TYR A 58 -13.37 15.74 -3.89
CA TYR A 58 -11.93 15.54 -4.05
C TYR A 58 -11.24 16.74 -4.72
N ASN A 59 -11.76 17.22 -5.85
CA ASN A 59 -11.18 18.35 -6.58
C ASN A 59 -11.13 19.62 -5.73
N ARG A 60 -12.18 19.89 -4.95
CA ARG A 60 -12.25 21.03 -4.04
C ARG A 60 -11.31 20.86 -2.83
N ALA A 61 -11.34 19.71 -2.17
CA ALA A 61 -10.59 19.44 -0.96
C ALA A 61 -9.06 19.37 -1.20
N CYS A 62 -8.65 18.84 -2.35
CA CYS A 62 -7.25 18.64 -2.69
C CYS A 62 -6.65 19.77 -3.54
N GLY A 63 -7.41 20.81 -3.88
CA GLY A 63 -6.98 21.89 -4.78
C GLY A 63 -5.60 22.49 -4.43
N SER A 64 -5.34 22.78 -3.15
CA SER A 64 -4.02 23.30 -2.71
C SER A 64 -2.85 22.34 -2.95
N VAL A 65 -3.08 21.03 -2.95
CA VAL A 65 -2.07 20.01 -3.29
C VAL A 65 -1.94 19.88 -4.80
N LEU A 66 -3.07 19.83 -5.52
CA LEU A 66 -3.11 19.70 -6.99
C LEU A 66 -2.44 20.89 -7.69
N ASN A 67 -2.61 22.09 -7.16
CA ASN A 67 -1.97 23.32 -7.65
C ASN A 67 -0.49 23.40 -7.26
N GLY A 68 -0.02 22.56 -6.33
CA GLY A 68 1.36 22.56 -5.82
C GLY A 68 1.63 23.61 -4.73
N GLU A 69 0.60 24.20 -4.13
CA GLU A 69 0.73 25.17 -3.04
C GLU A 69 1.16 24.52 -1.72
N ARG A 70 0.80 23.24 -1.52
CA ARG A 70 1.14 22.47 -0.32
C ARG A 70 1.79 21.14 -0.67
N LYS A 71 2.88 20.83 0.03
CA LYS A 71 3.57 19.53 -0.03
C LYS A 71 3.01 18.49 0.96
N LYS A 72 2.26 18.95 1.97
CA LYS A 72 1.62 18.10 2.98
C LYS A 72 0.13 18.01 2.72
N CYS A 73 -0.43 16.82 2.84
CA CYS A 73 -1.84 16.56 2.57
C CYS A 73 -2.74 17.04 3.71
N PRO A 74 -3.71 17.92 3.43
CA PRO A 74 -4.74 18.27 4.41
C PRO A 74 -5.60 17.06 4.77
N SER A 75 -6.06 16.99 6.02
CA SER A 75 -6.93 15.90 6.49
C SER A 75 -8.23 15.77 5.68
N HIS A 76 -8.83 16.87 5.27
CA HIS A 76 -10.05 16.88 4.43
C HIS A 76 -9.79 16.37 3.01
N CYS A 77 -8.60 16.60 2.44
CA CYS A 77 -8.20 16.01 1.17
C CYS A 77 -8.07 14.49 1.28
N ILE A 78 -7.38 14.00 2.31
CA ILE A 78 -7.25 12.56 2.58
C ILE A 78 -8.63 11.91 2.73
N TYR A 79 -9.52 12.52 3.53
CA TYR A 79 -10.88 11.99 3.70
C TYR A 79 -11.68 11.97 2.39
N SER A 80 -11.58 13.02 1.57
CA SER A 80 -12.26 13.05 0.27
C SER A 80 -11.77 11.94 -0.68
N LEU A 81 -10.48 11.60 -0.63
CA LEU A 81 -9.91 10.48 -1.38
C LEU A 81 -10.43 9.12 -0.87
N VAL A 82 -10.53 8.94 0.46
CA VAL A 82 -11.15 7.73 1.03
C VAL A 82 -12.58 7.58 0.52
N GLN A 83 -13.39 8.64 0.59
CA GLN A 83 -14.77 8.61 0.13
C GLN A 83 -14.89 8.30 -1.36
N LEU A 84 -14.05 8.93 -2.19
CA LEU A 84 -14.00 8.63 -3.62
C LEU A 84 -13.70 7.15 -3.87
N ASN A 85 -12.73 6.58 -3.16
CA ASN A 85 -12.32 5.19 -3.31
C ASN A 85 -13.36 4.16 -2.81
N LEU A 86 -14.35 4.59 -2.01
CA LEU A 86 -15.46 3.73 -1.56
C LEU A 86 -16.58 3.62 -2.60
N THR A 87 -16.57 4.45 -3.64
CA THR A 87 -17.57 4.41 -4.72
C THR A 87 -17.28 3.30 -5.73
N LYS A 88 -18.25 2.98 -6.61
CA LYS A 88 -18.09 1.85 -7.54
C LYS A 88 -16.98 2.11 -8.56
N ASN A 89 -16.94 3.31 -9.14
CA ASN A 89 -15.99 3.67 -10.20
C ASN A 89 -14.77 4.47 -9.73
N GLY A 90 -14.75 4.93 -8.47
CA GLY A 90 -13.65 5.72 -7.90
C GLY A 90 -12.28 5.05 -7.90
N PRO A 91 -12.12 3.76 -7.51
CA PRO A 91 -10.83 3.08 -7.52
C PRO A 91 -10.13 3.08 -8.88
N ALA A 92 -10.89 3.08 -9.98
CA ALA A 92 -10.35 3.09 -11.33
C ALA A 92 -9.59 4.40 -11.66
N LEU A 93 -9.82 5.49 -10.93
CA LEU A 93 -9.11 6.77 -11.08
C LEU A 93 -7.68 6.70 -10.54
N GLU A 94 -7.44 5.89 -9.51
CA GLU A 94 -6.08 5.60 -9.02
C GLU A 94 -5.36 4.67 -10.01
N ASP A 95 -6.08 3.71 -10.58
CA ASP A 95 -5.48 2.66 -11.42
C ASP A 95 -5.40 2.96 -12.92
N CYS A 96 -5.98 4.05 -13.41
CA CYS A 96 -5.95 4.37 -14.84
C CYS A 96 -4.53 4.69 -15.39
N SER A 97 -4.32 4.53 -16.69
CA SER A 97 -3.13 4.99 -17.41
C SER A 97 -3.30 6.44 -17.86
N CYS A 98 -2.27 7.27 -17.67
CA CYS A 98 -2.23 8.62 -18.22
C CYS A 98 -1.77 8.65 -19.70
N ASP A 99 -1.29 7.52 -20.24
CA ASP A 99 -0.65 7.46 -21.55
C ASP A 99 0.46 8.53 -21.68
N HIS A 100 0.29 9.53 -22.55
CA HIS A 100 1.22 10.64 -22.73
C HIS A 100 0.75 11.98 -22.14
N ASP A 101 -0.36 12.00 -21.39
CA ASP A 101 -0.91 13.22 -20.79
C ASP A 101 -0.08 13.68 -19.59
N THR A 102 0.66 14.78 -19.78
CA THR A 102 1.55 15.36 -18.77
C THR A 102 0.79 15.98 -17.59
N VAL A 103 -0.44 16.48 -17.81
CA VAL A 103 -1.29 17.03 -16.76
C VAL A 103 -1.78 15.88 -15.87
N CYS A 104 -2.26 14.80 -16.47
CA CYS A 104 -2.63 13.59 -15.74
C CYS A 104 -1.46 13.06 -14.90
N LEU A 105 -0.27 12.93 -15.49
CA LEU A 105 0.93 12.44 -14.80
C LEU A 105 1.30 13.34 -13.61
N ARG A 106 1.25 14.67 -13.78
CA ARG A 106 1.52 15.63 -12.71
C ARG A 106 0.49 15.52 -11.59
N THR A 107 -0.79 15.43 -11.94
CA THR A 107 -1.89 15.27 -10.98
C THR A 107 -1.74 13.99 -10.16
N LYS A 108 -1.46 12.85 -10.80
CA LYS A 108 -1.26 11.58 -10.09
C LYS A 108 -0.05 11.62 -9.15
N ARG A 109 1.05 12.25 -9.56
CA ARG A 109 2.23 12.45 -8.68
C ARG A 109 1.95 13.41 -7.53
N ALA A 110 1.21 14.49 -7.78
CA ALA A 110 0.89 15.47 -6.75
C ALA A 110 0.02 14.87 -5.65
N ILE A 111 -0.91 13.97 -6.01
CA ILE A 111 -1.85 13.36 -5.07
C ILE A 111 -1.34 12.08 -4.40
N GLU A 112 -0.33 11.43 -4.98
CA GLU A 112 0.28 10.19 -4.43
C GLU A 112 0.54 10.26 -2.90
N PRO A 113 1.10 11.36 -2.33
CA PRO A 113 1.35 11.43 -0.89
C PRO A 113 0.07 11.47 -0.03
N CYS A 114 -1.08 11.76 -0.63
CA CYS A 114 -2.37 11.91 0.05
C CYS A 114 -3.22 10.65 -0.02
N LEU A 115 -2.88 9.71 -0.90
CA LEU A 115 -3.61 8.48 -1.07
C LEU A 115 -3.46 7.63 0.22
N PRO A 116 -4.58 7.35 0.91
CA PRO A 116 -4.56 6.34 1.95
C PRO A 116 -4.19 5.03 1.28
N ARG A 117 -3.21 4.30 1.82
CA ARG A 117 -2.69 3.04 1.26
C ARG A 117 -3.70 1.88 1.38
N THR A 118 -4.96 2.09 1.05
CA THR A 118 -6.04 1.10 1.10
C THR A 118 -6.02 0.14 -0.08
N THR A 119 -5.26 0.44 -1.13
CA THR A 119 -4.98 -0.46 -2.27
C THR A 119 -3.73 -1.33 -2.06
N SER A 120 -2.87 -1.00 -1.08
CA SER A 120 -1.72 -1.83 -0.77
C SER A 120 -2.16 -3.02 0.08
N THR A 121 -1.90 -4.23 -0.39
CA THR A 121 -2.00 -5.45 0.41
C THR A 121 -1.30 -5.21 1.77
N GLY A 122 -1.93 -5.63 2.87
CA GLY A 122 -1.29 -5.58 4.18
C GLY A 122 0.00 -6.38 4.19
N CYS A 123 1.04 -5.89 4.87
CA CYS A 123 2.33 -6.58 4.93
C CYS A 123 2.21 -7.98 5.54
N THR A 124 1.22 -8.18 6.42
CA THR A 124 0.89 -9.50 6.98
C THR A 124 0.49 -10.50 5.88
N GLU A 125 -0.45 -10.13 5.01
CA GLU A 125 -0.89 -10.99 3.91
C GLU A 125 0.18 -11.11 2.81
N ALA A 126 0.89 -10.03 2.49
CA ALA A 126 2.00 -10.08 1.53
C ALA A 126 3.10 -11.05 1.99
N ARG A 127 3.41 -11.08 3.29
CA ARG A 127 4.33 -12.05 3.90
C ARG A 127 3.80 -13.47 3.74
N HIS A 128 2.54 -13.73 4.06
CA HIS A 128 1.94 -15.06 3.90
C HIS A 128 1.91 -15.55 2.45
N GLN A 129 1.77 -14.65 1.47
CA GLN A 129 1.86 -15.01 0.06
C GLN A 129 3.29 -15.33 -0.37
N CYS A 130 4.28 -14.59 0.15
CA CYS A 130 5.70 -14.87 -0.09
C CYS A 130 6.14 -16.19 0.54
N GLU A 131 5.69 -16.49 1.76
CA GLU A 131 6.00 -17.75 2.46
C GLU A 131 5.47 -18.99 1.71
N ARG A 132 4.29 -18.87 1.08
CA ARG A 132 3.69 -19.94 0.26
C ARG A 132 4.36 -20.13 -1.10
N ASP A 133 5.12 -19.15 -1.57
CA ASP A 133 5.88 -19.24 -2.81
C ASP A 133 7.30 -19.73 -2.51
N PRO A 134 7.74 -20.90 -3.00
CA PRO A 134 9.05 -21.46 -2.61
C PRO A 134 10.23 -20.54 -2.92
N GLN A 135 10.18 -19.83 -4.05
CA GLN A 135 11.25 -18.93 -4.48
C GLN A 135 11.31 -17.68 -3.59
N CYS A 136 10.15 -17.08 -3.30
CA CYS A 136 10.04 -15.93 -2.41
C CYS A 136 10.40 -16.28 -0.97
N SER A 137 9.93 -17.42 -0.47
CA SER A 137 10.24 -17.93 0.87
C SER A 137 11.74 -18.11 1.08
N SER A 138 12.45 -18.70 0.09
CA SER A 138 13.91 -18.79 0.12
C SER A 138 14.57 -17.42 0.15
N ALA A 139 14.17 -16.50 -0.74
CA ALA A 139 14.74 -15.15 -0.79
C ALA A 139 14.44 -14.33 0.49
N MET A 140 13.29 -14.57 1.12
CA MET A 140 12.92 -13.95 2.40
C MET A 140 13.80 -14.48 3.54
N HIS A 141 14.15 -15.75 3.54
CA HIS A 141 15.12 -16.31 4.48
C HIS A 141 16.50 -15.67 4.32
N ASP A 142 16.97 -15.54 3.07
CA ASP A 142 18.23 -14.84 2.77
C ASP A 142 18.20 -13.39 3.26
N TYR A 143 17.04 -12.71 3.14
CA TYR A 143 16.85 -11.34 3.61
C TYR A 143 17.02 -11.25 5.13
N LEU A 144 16.34 -12.11 5.89
CA LEU A 144 16.46 -12.13 7.35
C LEU A 144 17.89 -12.43 7.82
N HIS A 145 18.61 -13.31 7.10
CA HIS A 145 19.99 -13.68 7.41
C HIS A 145 20.98 -12.53 7.14
N HIS A 146 20.92 -11.90 5.96
CA HIS A 146 21.92 -10.91 5.54
C HIS A 146 21.59 -9.48 6.01
N CYS A 147 20.33 -9.19 6.29
CA CYS A 147 19.86 -7.87 6.70
C CYS A 147 19.58 -7.77 8.21
N GLY A 148 19.99 -8.73 9.04
CA GLY A 148 19.78 -8.66 10.50
C GLY A 148 20.25 -7.34 11.16
N LYS A 149 21.39 -6.79 10.70
CA LYS A 149 21.95 -5.51 11.19
C LYS A 149 21.13 -4.28 10.77
N LEU A 150 20.23 -4.43 9.80
CA LEU A 150 19.27 -3.40 9.41
C LEU A 150 18.16 -3.25 10.45
N PHE A 151 17.74 -4.36 11.06
CA PHE A 151 16.67 -4.39 12.06
C PHE A 151 17.08 -3.76 13.39
N SER A 152 18.37 -3.61 13.64
CA SER A 152 18.92 -2.83 14.76
C SER A 152 19.23 -1.38 14.38
N GLY A 153 18.98 -0.97 13.13
CA GLY A 153 19.22 0.39 12.64
C GLY A 153 20.70 0.76 12.47
N ALA A 154 21.61 -0.22 12.42
CA ALA A 154 23.05 0.06 12.42
C ALA A 154 23.59 0.39 11.02
N THR A 155 23.48 -0.53 10.05
CA THR A 155 24.10 -0.36 8.72
C THR A 155 23.43 -1.27 7.69
N CYS A 156 23.32 -0.78 6.45
CA CYS A 156 22.97 -1.60 5.29
C CYS A 156 24.26 -2.06 4.59
N THR A 157 24.53 -3.37 4.59
CA THR A 157 25.72 -3.94 3.94
C THR A 157 25.48 -4.16 2.44
N ASN A 158 26.55 -4.34 1.67
CA ASN A 158 26.42 -4.67 0.24
C ASN A 158 25.75 -6.04 0.01
N ALA A 159 25.99 -7.01 0.90
CA ALA A 159 25.28 -8.29 0.88
C ALA A 159 23.77 -8.10 1.09
N CYS A 160 23.37 -7.30 2.08
CA CYS A 160 21.96 -6.99 2.32
C CYS A 160 21.33 -6.26 1.12
N ARG A 161 22.01 -5.26 0.53
CA ARG A 161 21.56 -4.58 -0.70
C ARG A 161 21.30 -5.55 -1.85
N HIS A 162 22.20 -6.51 -2.07
CA HIS A 162 22.05 -7.51 -3.11
C HIS A 162 20.83 -8.40 -2.88
N VAL A 163 20.62 -8.86 -1.65
CA VAL A 163 19.47 -9.69 -1.28
C VAL A 163 18.16 -8.92 -1.43
N ILE A 164 18.08 -7.65 -1.01
CA ILE A 164 16.90 -6.79 -1.23
C ILE A 164 16.60 -6.68 -2.73
N ALA A 165 17.62 -6.45 -3.56
CA ALA A 165 17.45 -6.36 -5.01
C ALA A 165 16.94 -7.67 -5.62
N ASN A 166 17.38 -8.84 -5.11
CA ASN A 166 16.90 -10.14 -5.58
C ASN A 166 15.47 -10.42 -5.13
N LEU A 167 15.12 -10.11 -3.88
CA LEU A 167 13.76 -10.27 -3.36
C LEU A 167 12.75 -9.45 -4.18
N ARG A 168 13.11 -8.23 -4.58
CA ARG A 168 12.28 -7.36 -5.43
C ARG A 168 12.07 -7.85 -6.87
N LYS A 169 12.90 -8.77 -7.38
CA LYS A 169 12.70 -9.38 -8.71
C LYS A 169 11.61 -10.45 -8.69
N ILE A 170 11.24 -10.95 -7.53
CA ILE A 170 10.21 -11.99 -7.37
C ILE A 170 8.85 -11.29 -7.23
N PRO A 171 7.81 -11.67 -8.01
CA PRO A 171 6.51 -10.98 -7.99
C PRO A 171 5.89 -10.86 -6.58
N LYS A 172 5.96 -11.92 -5.77
CA LYS A 172 5.49 -11.90 -4.37
C LYS A 172 6.40 -11.08 -3.45
N GLY A 173 7.70 -11.03 -3.74
CA GLY A 173 8.66 -10.20 -3.00
C GLY A 173 8.46 -8.71 -3.27
N GLN A 174 8.07 -8.33 -4.48
CA GLN A 174 7.71 -6.94 -4.81
C GLN A 174 6.54 -6.43 -3.97
N GLN A 175 5.58 -7.28 -3.63
CA GLN A 175 4.42 -6.90 -2.80
C GLN A 175 4.83 -6.50 -1.37
N LEU A 176 5.93 -7.07 -0.84
CA LEU A 176 6.48 -6.70 0.47
C LEU A 176 7.07 -5.28 0.50
N ASP A 177 7.53 -4.77 -0.64
CA ASP A 177 8.07 -3.43 -0.75
C ASP A 177 6.95 -2.37 -0.64
N THR A 178 5.82 -2.63 -1.32
CA THR A 178 4.71 -1.67 -1.45
C THR A 178 3.61 -1.84 -0.41
N CYS A 179 3.60 -2.94 0.36
CA CYS A 179 2.57 -3.20 1.37
C CYS A 179 2.43 -2.12 2.46
N ALA A 180 1.24 -2.01 3.05
CA ALA A 180 1.01 -1.22 4.26
C ALA A 180 1.25 -2.07 5.51
N CYS A 181 2.03 -1.54 6.46
CA CYS A 181 2.23 -2.21 7.74
C CYS A 181 0.90 -2.30 8.50
N ASP A 182 0.53 -3.52 8.86
CA ASP A 182 -0.73 -3.86 9.51
C ASP A 182 -0.51 -4.94 10.59
N GLY A 183 -1.58 -5.30 11.31
CA GLY A 183 -1.53 -6.32 12.36
C GLY A 183 -0.76 -5.91 13.62
N THR A 184 -0.39 -6.91 14.42
CA THR A 184 0.30 -6.74 15.71
C THR A 184 1.78 -6.34 15.54
N GLU A 185 2.38 -6.71 14.42
CA GLU A 185 3.79 -6.42 14.10
C GLU A 185 3.98 -5.02 13.47
N ARG A 186 2.90 -4.23 13.35
CA ARG A 186 2.93 -2.91 12.69
C ARG A 186 4.09 -2.01 13.15
N PRO A 187 4.38 -1.84 14.46
CA PRO A 187 5.48 -0.97 14.90
C PRO A 187 6.85 -1.45 14.40
N ILE A 188 7.08 -2.76 14.39
CA ILE A 188 8.34 -3.36 13.91
C ILE A 188 8.42 -3.20 12.39
N CYS A 189 7.35 -3.48 11.66
CA CYS A 189 7.27 -3.29 10.21
C CYS A 189 7.60 -1.85 9.80
N GLU A 190 6.98 -0.86 10.45
CA GLU A 190 7.22 0.56 10.18
C GLU A 190 8.68 0.94 10.43
N TYR A 191 9.24 0.46 11.56
CA TYR A 191 10.64 0.67 11.87
C TYR A 191 11.55 0.08 10.79
N VAL A 192 11.39 -1.20 10.44
CA VAL A 192 12.20 -1.87 9.41
C VAL A 192 12.09 -1.17 8.07
N LYS A 193 10.89 -0.78 7.62
CA LYS A 193 10.71 -0.06 6.35
C LYS A 193 11.41 1.32 6.38
N SER A 194 11.35 2.02 7.51
CA SER A 194 12.04 3.32 7.66
C SER A 194 13.56 3.18 7.70
N SER A 195 14.10 2.23 8.45
CA SER A 195 15.53 1.94 8.55
C SER A 195 16.09 1.47 7.22
N MET A 196 15.37 0.60 6.50
CA MET A 196 15.73 0.16 5.14
C MET A 196 15.83 1.34 4.19
N LYS A 197 14.86 2.27 4.24
CA LYS A 197 14.87 3.47 3.40
C LYS A 197 16.10 4.34 3.67
N ALA A 198 16.32 4.67 4.95
CA ALA A 198 17.39 5.56 5.36
C ALA A 198 18.79 4.98 5.08
N LEU A 199 19.00 3.69 5.34
CA LEU A 199 20.33 3.07 5.30
C LEU A 199 20.70 2.47 3.94
N CYS A 200 19.71 2.02 3.15
CA CYS A 200 19.98 1.33 1.88
C CYS A 200 19.72 2.18 0.63
N PHE A 201 18.87 3.22 0.70
CA PHE A 201 18.45 3.99 -0.49
C PHE A 201 18.73 5.49 -0.39
N ASP A 202 18.62 6.09 0.79
CA ASP A 202 18.86 7.54 1.00
C ASP A 202 20.36 7.86 1.22
N ASN A 203 21.25 6.86 1.25
CA ASN A 203 22.70 7.03 1.39
C ASN A 203 23.44 6.39 0.19
N PRO A 204 23.78 7.16 -0.86
CA PRO A 204 24.39 6.59 -2.06
C PRO A 204 25.85 6.17 -1.87
N ASP A 205 26.60 6.71 -0.89
CA ASP A 205 28.05 6.59 -0.90
C ASP A 205 28.66 6.49 0.50
N THR A 206 28.84 5.26 0.99
CA THR A 206 30.07 4.91 1.70
C THR A 206 30.75 3.79 0.92
N TYR A 207 31.53 4.22 -0.07
CA TYR A 207 32.59 3.44 -0.69
C TYR A 207 33.54 2.96 0.41
N GLU A 208 33.33 1.73 0.90
CA GLU A 208 34.31 1.04 1.75
C GLU A 208 35.55 0.73 0.91
N ALA A 209 36.49 1.67 0.90
CA ALA A 209 37.85 1.42 0.46
C ALA A 209 38.60 0.66 1.56
N SER A 210 38.97 -0.57 1.21
CA SER A 210 40.04 -1.42 1.75
C SER A 210 40.99 -0.82 2.79
N GLY A 211 41.20 -1.62 3.84
CA GLY A 211 42.55 -2.03 4.21
C GLY A 211 43.12 -1.38 5.46
N THR A 212 43.16 -2.14 6.56
CA THR A 212 44.42 -2.46 7.24
C THR A 212 44.17 -3.55 8.28
N THR A 213 44.85 -4.68 8.06
CA THR A 213 45.16 -5.70 9.03
C THR A 213 45.90 -5.09 10.22
N TRP A 214 45.40 -5.31 11.44
CA TRP A 214 46.26 -5.48 12.62
C TRP A 214 45.60 -6.50 13.56
N THR A 215 46.19 -7.70 13.60
CA THR A 215 46.04 -8.66 14.69
C THR A 215 47.01 -8.28 15.81
N THR A 216 46.54 -8.23 17.07
CA THR A 216 47.29 -8.57 18.30
C THR A 216 46.20 -8.70 19.39
N THR A 217 45.80 -9.92 19.75
CA THR A 217 46.22 -10.69 20.95
C THR A 217 45.65 -10.14 22.26
N ASP A 218 45.14 -11.08 23.05
CA ASP A 218 44.48 -11.03 24.36
C ASP A 218 45.13 -10.11 25.41
N ASP A 219 44.34 -9.63 26.37
CA ASP A 219 44.59 -9.78 27.83
C ASP A 219 43.60 -8.93 28.70
N GLU A 220 42.92 -9.65 29.61
CA GLU A 220 42.66 -9.33 31.05
C GLU A 220 41.84 -8.09 31.52
N ASP A 221 40.65 -8.40 32.08
CA ASP A 221 40.11 -8.09 33.43
C ASP A 221 39.94 -6.64 34.03
N TYR A 222 38.93 -6.55 34.92
CA TYR A 222 38.56 -5.54 35.94
C TYR A 222 37.58 -4.37 35.64
N GLY A 223 36.36 -4.50 36.21
CA GLY A 223 36.02 -3.82 37.48
C GLY A 223 35.43 -2.39 37.49
N TYR A 224 34.12 -2.30 37.80
CA TYR A 224 33.44 -1.31 38.68
C TYR A 224 33.29 0.18 38.23
N GLU A 225 32.05 0.57 37.92
CA GLU A 225 31.41 1.92 38.02
C GLU A 225 31.44 2.46 39.48
N PRO A 226 31.01 3.68 39.92
CA PRO A 226 30.28 4.77 39.22
C PRO A 226 30.73 6.21 39.61
N VAL A 227 30.36 7.28 38.87
CA VAL A 227 30.03 8.59 39.51
C VAL A 227 29.03 9.45 38.70
N THR A 228 27.89 9.66 39.36
CA THR A 228 26.93 10.78 39.41
C THR A 228 27.32 12.17 38.87
N SER A 229 26.42 12.79 38.11
CA SER A 229 25.86 14.13 38.46
C SER A 229 24.64 14.52 37.60
N LEU A 230 23.51 14.73 38.27
CA LEU A 230 22.38 15.54 37.80
C LEU A 230 22.65 17.03 38.09
N PRO A 231 21.89 17.93 37.43
CA PRO A 231 21.25 19.01 38.15
C PRO A 231 19.72 18.91 38.14
N THR A 232 19.17 19.19 39.31
CA THR A 232 17.78 19.36 39.70
C THR A 232 17.09 20.56 39.05
N VAL A 233 15.81 20.44 38.66
CA VAL A 233 14.79 21.49 38.89
C VAL A 233 13.43 20.86 39.21
N GLN A 234 12.82 21.47 40.22
CA GLN A 234 11.58 21.25 40.98
C GLN A 234 10.34 20.58 40.34
N ARG A 235 9.76 19.74 41.20
CA ARG A 235 8.39 19.22 41.24
C ARG A 235 7.43 20.26 41.83
N ASN A 236 6.38 20.60 41.09
CA ASN A 236 5.06 20.97 41.62
C ASN A 236 4.08 19.96 41.01
N GLY A 237 3.42 19.09 41.77
CA GLY A 237 2.25 19.44 42.59
C GLY A 237 1.00 18.98 41.83
N ALA A 238 0.46 17.81 42.20
CA ALA A 238 -0.66 17.13 41.55
C ALA A 238 -2.01 17.79 41.85
N ALA A 239 -2.95 17.70 40.89
CA ALA A 239 -4.37 17.58 41.17
C ALA A 239 -5.09 16.82 40.03
N PRO A 240 -6.11 16.00 40.34
CA PRO A 240 -6.71 15.05 39.40
C PRO A 240 -7.79 15.73 38.56
N LEU A 241 -7.81 15.50 37.24
CA LEU A 241 -9.00 15.80 36.44
C LEU A 241 -10.04 14.70 36.65
N ARG A 242 -11.13 15.11 37.30
CA ARG A 242 -12.38 14.40 37.44
C ARG A 242 -12.90 13.94 36.07
N ALA A 243 -13.21 12.65 35.98
CA ALA A 243 -14.09 12.11 34.97
C ALA A 243 -15.46 12.80 35.07
N HIS A 244 -15.94 13.36 33.96
CA HIS A 244 -17.30 13.85 33.82
C HIS A 244 -18.18 12.75 33.24
N PRO A 245 -19.11 12.17 34.04
CA PRO A 245 -20.22 11.39 33.52
C PRO A 245 -21.31 12.38 33.03
N CYS A 246 -21.12 12.96 31.84
CA CYS A 246 -22.13 13.88 31.29
C CYS A 246 -22.22 13.85 29.76
N VAL A 247 -22.08 12.66 29.16
CA VAL A 247 -22.44 12.41 27.75
C VAL A 247 -23.37 11.19 27.60
N LEU A 248 -23.67 10.47 28.69
CA LEU A 248 -24.60 9.33 28.69
C LEU A 248 -26.08 9.72 28.88
N ALA A 249 -26.42 11.02 28.82
CA ALA A 249 -27.79 11.52 28.97
C ALA A 249 -28.34 12.28 27.74
N LEU A 250 -27.76 12.06 26.55
CA LEU A 250 -28.27 12.63 25.29
C LEU A 250 -28.58 11.58 24.20
N LEU A 251 -28.55 10.27 24.54
CA LEU A 251 -28.91 9.17 23.62
C LEU A 251 -30.20 8.43 23.98
N LEU A 252 -31.09 9.02 24.79
CA LEU A 252 -32.42 8.46 25.07
C LEU A 252 -33.59 9.43 24.80
N ALA A 253 -33.40 10.40 23.91
CA ALA A 253 -34.46 11.33 23.49
C ALA A 253 -34.65 11.43 21.97
N SER A 254 -34.27 10.39 21.22
CA SER A 254 -34.48 10.34 19.76
C SER A 254 -34.99 9.00 19.24
N THR A 255 -35.56 8.15 20.11
CA THR A 255 -36.25 6.91 19.70
C THR A 255 -37.77 6.96 19.88
N SER A 256 -38.33 8.08 20.35
CA SER A 256 -39.77 8.27 20.53
C SER A 256 -40.46 9.08 19.42
N ALA A 257 -39.82 9.25 18.25
CA ALA A 257 -40.39 9.99 17.11
C ALA A 257 -40.59 9.19 15.82
N LEU A 258 -40.40 7.86 15.81
CA LEU A 258 -40.59 7.02 14.61
C LEU A 258 -41.61 5.88 14.79
N LEU A 259 -42.54 6.05 15.74
CA LEU A 259 -43.73 5.21 15.90
C LEU A 259 -45.00 5.91 15.36
N ALA A 260 -44.87 6.78 14.36
CA ALA A 260 -46.00 7.57 13.86
C ALA A 260 -46.09 7.73 12.34
N LEU A 261 -45.39 6.89 11.53
CA LEU A 261 -45.53 6.95 10.07
C LEU A 261 -45.40 5.61 9.30
N PHE A 262 -45.35 4.45 9.98
CA PHE A 262 -45.60 3.13 9.36
C PHE A 262 -46.28 2.21 10.36
#